data_AF-A0A2N6G6W1-F1
#
_entry.id   AF-A0A2N6G6W1-F1
#
_cell.length_a   1.000
_cell.length_b   1.000
_cell.length_c   1.000
_cell.angle_alpha   90.00
_cell.angle_beta   90.00
_cell.angle_gamma   90.00
#
_symmetry.space_group_name_H-M   'P 1'
#
loop_
_entity.id
_entity.type
_entity.pdbx_description
1 polymer ?
#
loop_
_entity_poly.entity_id
_entity_poly.type
_entity_poly.pdbx_seq_one_letter_code
_entity_poly.pdbx_strand_id
1 'polypeptide(L)' 'MLDEKILLLLDCNIYKYNYTKHCFQIRNYFDVNNDSLLEELKEILKILEKNEINYIIEKDNTITIAK' A
#
# COMPACT_ATOMS: atom_id res chain seq x y z
N MET A 1 6.44 10.00 -9.26
CA MET A 1 5.08 9.61 -9.67
C MET A 1 5.02 8.09 -9.69
N LEU A 2 4.02 7.47 -9.05
CA LEU A 2 3.90 6.01 -8.96
C LEU A 2 3.68 5.41 -10.37
N ASP A 3 4.63 4.62 -10.86
CA ASP A 3 4.59 3.99 -12.20
C ASP A 3 3.65 2.76 -12.17
N GLU A 4 2.90 2.51 -13.26
CA GLU A 4 2.08 1.31 -13.44
C GLU A 4 2.87 0.00 -13.20
N LYS A 5 4.17 0.00 -13.51
CA LYS A 5 5.05 -1.15 -13.24
C LYS A 5 5.22 -1.42 -11.74
N ILE A 6 5.23 -0.38 -10.91
CA ILE A 6 5.34 -0.51 -9.45
C ILE A 6 4.02 -1.04 -8.89
N LEU A 7 2.89 -0.65 -9.47
CA LEU A 7 1.57 -1.17 -9.10
C LEU A 7 1.41 -2.66 -9.43
N LEU A 8 1.99 -3.13 -10.53
CA LEU A 8 2.02 -4.57 -10.85
C LEU A 8 2.87 -5.39 -9.87
N LEU A 9 3.90 -4.79 -9.26
CA LEU A 9 4.69 -5.42 -8.20
C LEU A 9 3.95 -5.45 -6.85
N LEU A 10 2.88 -4.67 -6.73
CA LEU A 10 2.05 -4.48 -5.54
C LEU A 10 0.66 -5.09 -5.73
N ASP A 11 0.59 -6.29 -6.33
CA ASP A 11 -0.65 -7.08 -6.41
C ASP A 11 -0.98 -7.72 -5.05
N CYS A 12 -1.25 -6.83 -4.11
CA CYS A 12 -1.53 -7.04 -2.71
C CYS A 12 -2.95 -7.63 -2.53
N ASN A 13 -3.15 -8.55 -1.58
CA ASN A 13 -4.44 -9.21 -1.36
C ASN A 13 -5.35 -8.41 -0.42
N ILE A 14 -4.76 -7.72 0.56
CA ILE A 14 -5.42 -6.98 1.64
C ILE A 14 -5.52 -5.50 1.28
N TYR A 15 -4.38 -4.90 0.94
CA TYR A 15 -4.26 -3.53 0.47
C TYR A 15 -4.54 -3.47 -1.02
N LYS A 16 -5.38 -2.53 -1.44
CA LYS A 16 -5.59 -2.22 -2.85
C LYS A 16 -5.29 -0.76 -3.11
N TYR A 17 -4.65 -0.50 -4.25
CA TYR A 17 -4.36 0.86 -4.65
C TYR A 17 -5.62 1.56 -5.16
N ASN A 18 -5.88 2.73 -4.59
CA ASN A 18 -6.92 3.65 -4.99
C ASN A 18 -6.31 4.72 -5.90
N TYR A 19 -6.51 4.57 -7.22
CA TYR A 19 -5.98 5.47 -8.23
C TYR A 19 -6.48 6.91 -8.09
N THR A 20 -7.73 7.10 -7.64
CA THR A 20 -8.32 8.43 -7.49
C THR A 20 -7.71 9.20 -6.34
N LYS A 21 -7.40 8.52 -5.23
CA LYS A 21 -6.83 9.12 -4.02
C LYS A 21 -5.31 8.98 -3.93
N HIS A 22 -4.70 8.24 -4.87
CA HIS A 22 -3.28 7.89 -4.86
C HIS A 22 -2.83 7.27 -3.53
N CYS A 23 -3.56 6.26 -3.04
CA CYS A 23 -3.25 5.62 -1.76
C CYS A 23 -3.52 4.11 -1.76
N PHE A 24 -2.82 3.36 -0.93
CA PHE A 24 -3.14 1.96 -0.64
C PHE A 24 -4.10 1.90 0.54
N GLN A 25 -5.22 1.22 0.38
CA GLN A 25 -6.26 1.09 1.40
C GLN A 25 -6.60 -0.39 1.61
N ILE A 26 -6.81 -0.78 2.86
CA ILE A 26 -7.30 -2.12 3.19
C ILE A 26 -8.76 -2.22 2.71
N ARG A 27 -9.07 -3.24 1.91
CA ARG A 27 -10.45 -3.42 1.40
C ARG A 27 -11.29 -4.38 2.24
N ASN A 28 -10.68 -5.27 3.00
CA ASN A 28 -11.40 -6.33 3.70
C ASN A 28 -10.94 -6.47 5.16
N TYR A 29 -11.38 -5.55 6.03
CA TYR A 29 -10.98 -5.54 7.44
C TYR A 29 -11.54 -6.72 8.26
N PHE A 30 -12.56 -7.42 7.77
CA PHE A 30 -13.30 -8.41 8.56
C PHE A 30 -12.75 -9.83 8.50
N ASP A 31 -11.91 -10.15 7.51
CA ASP A 31 -11.41 -11.51 7.23
C ASP A 31 -9.87 -11.61 7.21
N VAL A 32 -9.19 -10.59 7.69
CA VAL A 32 -7.73 -10.48 7.55
C VAL A 32 -7.03 -10.76 8.88
N ASN A 33 -6.17 -11.77 8.89
CA ASN A 33 -5.25 -12.01 10.00
C ASN A 33 -4.26 -10.85 10.12
N ASN A 34 -4.06 -10.35 11.34
CA ASN A 34 -3.11 -9.28 11.65
C ASN A 34 -1.69 -9.55 11.13
N ASP A 35 -1.24 -10.80 11.16
CA ASP A 35 0.10 -11.17 10.65
C ASP A 35 0.22 -10.90 9.15
N SER A 36 -0.76 -11.36 8.37
CA SER A 36 -0.79 -11.16 6.91
C SER A 36 -0.90 -9.68 6.54
N LEU A 37 -1.67 -8.90 7.32
CA LEU A 37 -1.77 -7.45 7.14
C LEU A 37 -0.43 -6.75 7.36
N LEU A 38 0.32 -7.18 8.39
CA LEU A 38 1.62 -6.61 8.70
C LEU A 38 2.68 -6.99 7.65
N GLU A 39 2.65 -8.23 7.16
CA GLU A 39 3.54 -8.69 6.09
C GLU A 39 3.32 -7.87 4.80
N GLU A 40 2.07 -7.75 4.37
CA GLU A 40 1.74 -7.04 3.14
C GLU A 40 2.05 -5.55 3.25
N LEU A 41 1.79 -4.94 4.41
CA LEU A 41 2.22 -3.57 4.71
C LEU A 41 3.74 -3.42 4.53
N LYS A 42 4.54 -4.31 5.12
CA LYS A 42 6.01 -4.26 5.00
C LYS A 42 6.47 -4.39 3.55
N GLU A 43 5.84 -5.25 2.75
CA GLU A 43 6.15 -5.40 1.33
C GLU A 43 5.90 -4.12 0.54
N ILE A 44 4.75 -3.47 0.78
CA ILE A 44 4.41 -2.20 0.16
C ILE A 44 5.47 -1.16 0.51
N LEU A 45 5.74 -0.95 1.81
CA LEU A 45 6.70 0.05 2.26
C LEU A 45 8.11 -0.19 1.67
N LYS A 46 8.56 -1.45 1.64
CA LYS A 46 9.85 -1.83 1.05
C LYS A 46 9.95 -1.46 -0.42
N ILE A 47 8.89 -1.68 -1.20
CA ILE A 47 8.87 -1.34 -2.63
C ILE A 47 8.83 0.18 -2.81
N LEU A 48 8.04 0.90 -2.01
CA LEU A 48 7.99 2.37 -2.05
C LEU A 48 9.36 2.98 -1.74
N GLU A 49 10.01 2.53 -0.66
CA GLU A 49 11.35 2.98 -0.26
C GLU A 49 12.41 2.67 -1.31
N LYS A 50 12.41 1.45 -1.86
CA LYS A 50 13.36 1.04 -2.91
C LYS A 50 13.28 1.92 -4.16
N ASN A 51 12.11 2.49 -4.44
CA ASN A 51 11.86 3.35 -5.61
C ASN A 51 11.83 4.85 -5.24
N GLU A 52 12.27 5.21 -4.03
CA GLU A 52 12.34 6.60 -3.55
C GLU A 52 10.99 7.32 -3.64
N ILE A 53 9.90 6.59 -3.40
CA ILE A 53 8.55 7.13 -3.41
C ILE A 53 8.21 7.68 -2.03
N ASN A 54 7.85 8.96 -1.96
CA ASN A 54 7.38 9.58 -0.72
C ASN A 54 5.97 9.10 -0.38
N TYR A 55 5.73 8.78 0.89
CA TYR A 55 4.43 8.34 1.38
C TYR A 55 4.18 8.78 2.83
N ILE A 56 2.90 8.75 3.22
CA ILE A 56 2.43 9.01 4.58
C ILE A 56 1.52 7.86 4.98
N ILE A 57 1.72 7.33 6.19
CA ILE A 57 0.83 6.33 6.78
C ILE A 57 -0.18 7.04 7.68
N GLU A 58 -1.45 6.91 7.34
CA GLU A 58 -2.57 7.50 8.07
C GLU A 58 -2.97 6.63 9.28
N LYS A 59 -3.82 7.18 10.16
CA LYS A 59 -4.27 6.49 11.39
C LYS A 59 -5.06 5.20 11.15
N ASP A 60 -5.69 5.06 9.98
CA ASP A 60 -6.47 3.88 9.59
C ASP A 60 -5.64 2.84 8.80
N ASN A 61 -4.31 3.01 8.82
CA ASN A 61 -3.31 2.28 8.04
C ASN A 61 -3.36 2.54 6.53
N THR A 62 -4.13 3.54 6.04
CA THR A 62 -4.03 3.97 4.65
C THR A 62 -2.62 4.51 4.36
N ILE A 63 -2.02 4.08 3.25
CA ILE A 63 -0.71 4.57 2.80
C ILE A 63 -0.94 5.57 1.66
N THR A 64 -0.88 6.86 1.93
CA THR A 64 -1.05 7.92 0.94
C THR A 64 0.28 8.21 0.26
N ILE A 65 0.30 8.23 -1.08
CA ILE A 65 1.49 8.57 -1.86
C ILE A 65 1.60 10.09 -1.94
N ALA A 66 2.65 10.65 -1.36
CA ALA A 66 2.92 12.08 -1.40
C ALA A 66 3.54 12.45 -2.76
N LYS A 67 3.10 13.59 -3.31
CA LYS A 67 3.64 14.12 -4.57
C LYS A 67 5.01 14.73 -4.40
#